data_AF-A0A3A4XR93-F1
#
_entry.id   AF-A0A3A4XR93-F1
#
_cell.length_a   1.000
_cell.length_b   1.000
_cell.length_c   1.000
_cell.angle_alpha   90.00
_cell.angle_beta   90.00
_cell.angle_gamma   90.00
#
_symmetry.space_group_name_H-M   'P 1'
#
loop_
_entity.id
_entity.type
_entity.pdbx_description
1 polymer ?
#
loop_
_entity_poly.entity_id
_entity_poly.type
_entity_poly.pdbx_seq_one_letter_code
_entity_poly.pdbx_strand_id
1 'polypeptide(L)'
;MNYLSLLKARRKSAKVPSMEQRQWSAAQQMRIAQGLCVGCGERPSGAHSYLCAECQSGDTIEDIREELRALRNHLLHRKEE
;
A
#
# COMPACT_ATOMS: atom_id res chain seq x y z
N MET A 1 -2.92 -5.90 -3.73
CA MET A 1 -3.91 -6.98 -3.94
C MET A 1 -4.99 -6.86 -2.86
N ASN A 2 -6.25 -6.60 -3.24
CA ASN A 2 -7.36 -6.41 -2.30
C ASN A 2 -7.92 -7.78 -1.85
N TYR A 3 -8.35 -7.92 -0.59
CA TYR A 3 -8.99 -9.12 -0.05
C TYR A 3 -10.13 -9.65 -0.93
N LEU A 4 -10.88 -8.76 -1.57
CA LEU A 4 -11.96 -9.13 -2.49
C LEU A 4 -11.49 -9.85 -3.76
N SER A 5 -10.29 -9.56 -4.26
CA SER A 5 -9.73 -10.27 -5.43
C SER A 5 -9.28 -11.69 -5.08
N LEU A 6 -8.79 -11.92 -3.86
CA LEU A 6 -8.47 -13.27 -3.36
C LEU A 6 -9.73 -14.15 -3.23
N LEU A 7 -10.83 -13.60 -2.74
CA LEU A 7 -12.09 -14.34 -2.59
C LEU A 7 -12.73 -14.70 -3.94
N LYS A 8 -12.67 -13.80 -4.94
CA LYS A 8 -13.15 -14.09 -6.30
C LYS A 8 -12.33 -15.19 -6.99
N ALA A 9 -11.01 -15.21 -6.79
CA ALA A 9 -10.14 -16.26 -7.33
C ALA A 9 -10.48 -17.65 -6.74
N ARG A 10 -10.81 -17.72 -5.43
CA ARG A 10 -11.19 -18.97 -4.74
C ARG A 10 -12.40 -19.69 -5.34
N ARG A 11 -13.41 -18.97 -5.85
CA ARG A 11 -14.63 -19.59 -6.42
C ARG A 11 -14.44 -20.24 -7.79
N LYS A 12 -13.40 -19.88 -8.55
CA LYS A 12 -13.24 -20.34 -9.95
C LYS A 12 -12.23 -21.47 -10.15
N SER A 13 -11.27 -21.69 -9.25
CA SER A 13 -10.13 -22.58 -9.54
C SER A 13 -9.84 -23.68 -8.53
N ALA A 14 -10.51 -23.73 -7.36
CA ALA A 14 -10.25 -24.67 -6.24
C ALA A 14 -8.77 -24.75 -5.78
N LYS A 15 -7.87 -23.95 -6.36
CA LYS A 15 -6.44 -23.93 -6.10
C LYS A 15 -6.19 -22.82 -5.11
N VAL A 16 -5.68 -23.18 -3.92
CA VAL A 16 -5.23 -22.19 -2.94
C VAL A 16 -4.16 -21.32 -3.64
N PRO A 17 -4.26 -19.98 -3.59
CA PRO A 17 -3.19 -19.13 -4.09
C PRO A 17 -1.88 -19.55 -3.42
N SER A 18 -0.88 -19.95 -4.20
CA SER A 18 0.43 -20.21 -3.64
C SER A 18 0.94 -18.88 -3.07
N MET A 19 0.99 -18.78 -1.74
CA MET A 19 1.70 -17.68 -1.11
C MET A 19 3.18 -17.95 -1.33
N GLU A 20 3.77 -17.27 -2.32
CA GLU A 20 5.22 -17.23 -2.46
C GLU A 20 5.78 -16.65 -1.16
N GLN A 21 6.62 -17.42 -0.48
CA GLN A 21 7.34 -16.93 0.67
C GLN A 21 8.25 -15.81 0.18
N ARG A 22 7.95 -14.58 0.61
CA ARG A 22 8.76 -13.41 0.27
C ARG A 22 10.12 -13.58 0.93
N GLN A 23 11.14 -13.89 0.15
CA GLN A 23 12.52 -13.90 0.62
C GLN A 23 13.02 -12.46 0.73
N TRP A 24 13.34 -12.04 1.95
CA TRP A 24 13.94 -10.74 2.19
C TRP A 24 15.43 -10.78 1.83
N SER A 25 15.91 -9.77 1.11
CA SER A 25 17.34 -9.61 0.88
C SER A 25 18.07 -9.31 2.20
N ALA A 26 19.38 -9.54 2.25
CA ALA A 26 20.19 -9.26 3.44
C ALA A 26 20.04 -7.80 3.93
N ALA A 27 19.97 -6.84 3.00
CA ALA A 27 19.76 -5.43 3.33
C ALA A 27 18.38 -5.18 4.00
N GLN A 28 17.34 -5.86 3.50
CA GLN A 28 16.00 -5.75 4.07
C GLN A 28 15.93 -6.39 5.46
N GLN A 29 16.59 -7.54 5.66
CA GLN A 29 16.69 -8.19 6.97
C GLN A 29 17.39 -7.30 8.00
N MET A 30 18.49 -6.63 7.61
CA MET A 30 19.17 -5.68 8.49
C MET A 30 18.26 -4.51 8.89
N ARG A 31 17.51 -3.94 7.94
CA ARG A 31 16.54 -2.86 8.23
C ARG A 31 15.47 -3.32 9.21
N ILE A 32 14.92 -4.53 9.03
CA ILE A 32 13.95 -5.12 9.96
C ILE A 32 14.55 -5.25 11.36
N ALA A 33 15.76 -5.79 11.48
CA ALA A 33 16.44 -5.97 12.76
C ALA A 33 16.71 -4.64 13.48
N GLN A 34 16.92 -3.56 12.72
CA GLN A 34 17.14 -2.21 13.24
C GLN A 34 15.83 -1.43 13.50
N GLY A 35 14.66 -2.02 13.21
CA GLY A 35 13.37 -1.33 13.32
C GLY A 35 13.20 -0.20 12.30
N LEU A 36 13.90 -0.27 11.17
CA LEU A 36 13.84 0.70 10.08
C LEU A 36 12.89 0.24 8.97
N CYS A 37 12.34 1.22 8.26
CA CYS A 37 11.51 1.02 7.08
C CYS A 37 12.26 0.18 6.04
N VAL A 38 11.67 -0.94 5.63
CA VAL A 38 12.27 -1.84 4.65
C VAL A 38 12.33 -1.21 3.26
N GLY A 39 11.41 -0.29 2.96
CA GLY A 39 11.39 0.50 1.71
C GLY A 39 12.56 1.48 1.62
N CYS A 40 12.51 2.56 2.42
CA CYS A 40 13.51 3.63 2.36
C CYS A 40 14.76 3.37 3.21
N GLY A 41 14.66 2.68 4.35
CA GLY A 41 15.77 2.49 5.30
C GLY A 41 16.11 3.73 6.12
N GLU A 42 15.39 4.84 5.96
CA GLU A 42 15.72 6.13 6.58
C GLU A 42 14.92 6.43 7.85
N ARG A 43 13.72 5.84 7.97
CA ARG A 43 12.78 6.14 9.05
C ARG A 43 12.41 4.88 9.81
N PRO A 44 11.97 4.99 11.09
CA PRO A 44 11.44 3.86 11.83
C PRO A 44 10.26 3.20 11.09
N SER A 45 10.16 1.88 11.20
CA SER A 45 9.01 1.14 10.72
C SER A 45 7.79 1.38 11.62
N GLY A 46 6.58 1.27 11.08
CA GLY A 46 5.35 1.39 11.87
C GLY A 46 5.15 0.22 12.85
N ALA A 47 4.33 0.42 13.89
CA ALA A 47 4.09 -0.57 14.95
C ALA A 47 3.58 -1.95 14.45
N HIS A 48 2.90 -1.98 13.32
CA HIS A 48 2.35 -3.19 12.70
C HIS A 48 2.74 -3.31 11.20
N SER A 49 3.83 -2.65 10.80
CA SER A 49 4.25 -2.56 9.39
C SER A 49 5.76 -2.55 9.28
N TYR A 50 6.29 -3.19 8.24
CA TYR A 50 7.71 -3.08 7.89
C TYR A 50 8.04 -1.77 7.14
N LEU A 51 7.04 -0.92 6.88
CA LEU A 51 7.17 0.36 6.20
C LEU A 51 6.94 1.52 7.18
N CYS A 52 7.55 2.67 6.91
CA CYS A 52 7.20 3.92 7.58
C CYS A 52 5.85 4.45 7.04
N ALA A 53 5.24 5.41 7.74
CA ALA A 53 3.94 5.97 7.36
C ALA A 53 3.90 6.47 5.91
N GLU A 54 4.95 7.14 5.45
CA GLU A 54 5.03 7.64 4.06
C GLU A 54 5.14 6.49 3.05
N CYS A 55 6.03 5.52 3.26
CA CYS A 55 6.11 4.36 2.37
C CYS A 55 4.86 3.47 2.43
N GLN A 56 4.10 3.53 3.53
CA GLN A 56 2.86 2.77 3.71
C GLN A 56 1.66 3.44 3.03
N SER A 57 1.62 4.77 2.96
CA SER A 57 0.53 5.51 2.32
C SER A 57 0.29 5.01 0.89
N GLY A 58 1.35 4.64 0.17
CA GLY A 58 1.24 4.13 -1.20
C GLY A 58 0.79 5.19 -2.21
N ASP A 59 0.29 6.32 -1.72
CA ASP A 59 -0.14 7.47 -2.51
C ASP A 59 1.07 8.15 -3.13
N THR A 60 1.08 8.16 -4.45
CA THR A 60 1.99 8.99 -5.21
C THR A 60 1.49 10.45 -5.20
N ILE A 61 2.37 11.38 -5.57
CA ILE A 61 1.97 12.78 -5.76
C ILE A 61 0.85 12.87 -6.81
N GLU A 62 0.87 12.00 -7.81
CA GLU A 62 -0.15 11.88 -8.84
C GLU A 62 -1.51 11.48 -8.26
N ASP A 63 -1.56 10.51 -7.35
CA ASP A 63 -2.80 10.08 -6.68
C ASP A 63 -3.42 11.26 -5.90
N ILE A 64 -2.61 11.98 -5.13
CA ILE A 64 -3.04 13.17 -4.37
C ILE A 64 -3.57 14.26 -5.31
N ARG A 65 -2.93 14.48 -6.46
CA ARG A 65 -3.36 15.47 -7.46
C ARG A 65 -4.69 15.10 -8.11
N GLU A 66 -4.95 13.81 -8.30
CA GLU A 66 -6.20 13.32 -8.86
C GLU A 66 -7.36 13.49 -7.87
N GLU A 67 -7.14 13.16 -6.60
CA GLU A 67 -8.13 13.41 -5.54
C GLU A 67 -8.47 14.89 -5.39
N LEU A 68 -7.48 15.79 -5.41
CA LEU A 68 -7.72 17.23 -5.34
C LEU A 68 -8.52 17.75 -6.53
N ARG A 69 -8.29 17.22 -7.74
CA ARG A 69 -9.09 17.56 -8.93
C ARG A 69 -10.53 17.08 -8.80
N ALA A 70 -10.73 15.85 -8.35
CA ALA A 70 -12.07 15.30 -8.11
C ALA A 70 -12.85 16.12 -7.07
N LEU A 71 -12.22 16.46 -5.95
CA LEU A 71 -12.81 17.31 -4.91
C LEU A 71 -13.19 18.70 -5.43
N ARG A 72 -12.31 19.32 -6.23
CA ARG A 72 -12.58 20.63 -6.85
C ARG A 72 -13.82 20.57 -7.74
N ASN A 73 -13.91 19.55 -8.62
CA ASN A 73 -15.05 19.40 -9.53
C ASN A 73 -16.34 19.17 -8.75
N HIS A 74 -16.30 18.31 -7.72
CA HIS A 74 -17.45 18.07 -6.86
C HIS A 74 -17.95 19.35 -6.17
N LEU A 75 -17.04 20.16 -5.61
CA LEU A 75 -17.40 21.43 -4.97
C LEU A 75 -17.95 22.48 -5.94
N LEU A 76 -17.50 22.48 -7.19
CA LEU A 76 -18.00 23.38 -8.22
C LEU A 76 -19.42 23.01 -8.65
N HIS A 77 -19.69 21.73 -8.90
CA HIS A 77 -21.03 21.27 -9.32
C HIS A 77 -22.06 21.27 -8.19
N ARG A 78 -21.62 21.15 -6.94
CA ARG A 78 -22.51 21.25 -5.77
C ARG A 78 -22.94 22.69 -5.44
N LYS A 79 -22.36 23.70 -6.08
CA LYS A 79 -22.80 25.10 -5.99
C LYS A 79 -23.88 25.46 -7.01
N GLU A 80 -24.18 24.57 -7.95
CA GLU A 80 -25.15 24.78 -9.02
C GLU A 80 -26.54 24.17 -8.71
N GLU A 81 -26.68 23.51 -7.55
CA GLU A 81 -27.95 23.02 -6.96
C GLU A 81 -28.39 23.92 -5.79
#